data_AF-A0AAD0HZS4-F1
#
_entry.id   AF-A0AAD0HZS4-F1
#
_cell.length_a   1.000
_cell.length_b   1.000
_cell.length_c   1.000
_cell.angle_alpha   90.00
_cell.angle_beta   90.00
_cell.angle_gamma   90.00
#
_symmetry.space_group_name_H-M   'P 1'
#
loop_
_entity.id
_entity.type
_entity.pdbx_description
1 polymer ?
#
loop_
_entity_poly.entity_id
_entity_poly.type
_entity_poly.pdbx_seq_one_letter_code
_entity_poly.pdbx_strand_id
1 'polypeptide(L)'
;MSNSIKNSDQLAAVNKKIVSEGQMLPSVQLKDGSKVQTGTVAAMLHNINLYNSGERGQVEKELELAVPTLIKVGLFDLFAPDDWIHGSNPGRRFVGEIAKDYLSGERS
;
A
#
# COMPACT_ATOMS: atom_id res chain seq x y z
N MET A 1 -1.50 -23.99 -2.75
CA MET A 1 -1.70 -23.04 -1.65
C MET A 1 -2.28 -21.76 -2.23
N SER A 2 -3.30 -21.16 -1.62
CA SER A 2 -3.98 -20.00 -2.19
C SER A 2 -3.00 -18.83 -2.32
N ASN A 3 -2.63 -18.45 -3.56
CA ASN A 3 -1.71 -17.35 -3.89
C ASN A 3 -2.36 -15.96 -3.69
N SER A 4 -3.16 -15.80 -2.64
CA SER A 4 -3.82 -14.52 -2.36
C SER A 4 -2.85 -13.60 -1.62
N ILE A 5 -2.63 -12.39 -2.13
CA ILE A 5 -1.89 -11.37 -1.38
C ILE A 5 -2.72 -10.98 -0.15
N LYS A 6 -2.05 -10.84 1.00
CA LYS A 6 -2.66 -10.26 2.19
C LYS A 6 -3.38 -8.95 1.83
N ASN A 7 -4.59 -8.80 2.37
CA ASN A 7 -5.41 -7.60 2.28
C ASN A 7 -5.95 -7.22 0.88
N SER A 8 -5.82 -8.09 -0.14
CA SER A 8 -6.27 -7.76 -1.51
C SER A 8 -7.74 -7.31 -1.56
N ASP A 9 -8.63 -7.96 -0.82
CA ASP A 9 -10.05 -7.57 -0.80
C ASP A 9 -10.28 -6.23 -0.06
N GLN A 10 -9.59 -6.00 1.06
CA GLN A 10 -9.68 -4.72 1.77
C GLN A 10 -9.14 -3.55 0.93
N LEU A 11 -8.12 -3.79 0.11
CA LEU A 11 -7.57 -2.76 -0.78
C LEU A 11 -8.55 -2.31 -1.86
N ALA A 12 -9.48 -3.16 -2.27
CA ALA A 12 -10.54 -2.75 -3.19
C ALA A 12 -11.42 -1.65 -2.56
N ALA A 13 -11.65 -1.71 -1.25
CA ALA A 13 -12.39 -0.68 -0.51
C ALA A 13 -11.56 0.61 -0.37
N VAL A 14 -10.26 0.50 -0.08
CA VAL A 14 -9.35 1.66 0.00
C VAL A 14 -9.29 2.41 -1.33
N ASN A 15 -9.21 1.67 -2.44
CA ASN A 15 -9.13 2.23 -3.78
C ASN A 15 -10.41 2.98 -4.20
N LYS A 16 -11.55 2.81 -3.50
CA LYS A 16 -12.77 3.60 -3.77
C LYS A 16 -12.58 5.11 -3.56
N LYS A 17 -11.59 5.51 -2.75
CA LYS A 17 -11.29 6.92 -2.47
C LYS A 17 -10.79 7.71 -3.70
N ILE A 18 -10.31 7.01 -4.73
CA ILE A 18 -9.70 7.63 -5.90
C ILE A 18 -10.52 7.47 -7.18
N VAL A 19 -11.74 6.89 -7.10
CA VAL A 19 -12.63 6.68 -8.25
C VAL A 19 -13.96 7.39 -8.04
N SER A 20 -14.67 7.64 -9.14
CA SER A 20 -16.01 8.23 -9.08
C SER A 20 -17.02 7.30 -8.42
N GLU A 21 -18.11 7.86 -7.90
CA GLU A 21 -19.21 7.09 -7.31
C GLU A 21 -19.72 6.00 -8.26
N GLY A 22 -19.92 4.80 -7.72
CA GLY A 22 -20.36 3.63 -8.48
C GLY A 22 -19.28 2.92 -9.30
N GLN A 23 -18.06 3.47 -9.40
CA GLN A 23 -16.95 2.81 -10.10
C GLN A 23 -16.13 1.91 -9.17
N MET A 24 -15.54 0.87 -9.75
CA MET A 24 -14.59 -0.01 -9.07
C MET A 24 -13.40 -0.27 -10.00
N LEU A 25 -12.21 -0.33 -9.42
CA LEU A 25 -11.01 -0.73 -10.13
C LEU A 25 -10.98 -2.27 -10.24
N PRO A 26 -10.56 -2.82 -11.39
CA PRO A 26 -10.46 -4.26 -11.55
C PRO A 26 -9.33 -4.85 -10.68
N SER A 27 -9.46 -6.13 -10.36
CA SER A 27 -8.32 -6.93 -9.91
C SER A 27 -7.64 -7.59 -11.10
N VAL A 28 -6.32 -7.75 -11.05
CA VAL A 28 -5.54 -8.42 -12.09
C VAL A 28 -4.79 -9.62 -11.50
N GLN A 29 -4.57 -10.65 -12.32
CA GLN A 29 -3.76 -11.80 -11.96
C GLN A 29 -2.34 -11.62 -12.49
N LEU A 30 -1.34 -11.68 -11.60
CA LEU A 30 0.06 -11.62 -11.97
C LEU A 30 0.54 -12.96 -12.56
N LYS A 31 1.72 -12.96 -13.19
CA LYS A 31 2.30 -14.16 -13.82
C LYS A 31 2.50 -15.33 -12.86
N ASP A 32 2.68 -15.05 -11.57
CA ASP A 32 2.80 -16.04 -10.52
C ASP A 32 1.44 -16.57 -10.01
N GLY A 33 0.33 -16.14 -10.62
CA GLY A 33 -1.03 -16.53 -10.29
C GLY A 33 -1.67 -15.72 -9.15
N SER A 34 -0.95 -14.81 -8.50
CA SER A 34 -1.49 -13.98 -7.41
C SER A 34 -2.45 -12.90 -7.93
N LYS A 35 -3.48 -12.58 -7.14
CA LYS A 35 -4.45 -11.53 -7.48
C LYS A 35 -4.16 -10.24 -6.74
N VAL A 36 -4.10 -9.13 -7.48
CA VAL A 36 -3.81 -7.79 -6.95
C VAL A 36 -4.88 -6.80 -7.38
N GLN A 37 -5.21 -5.86 -6.49
CA GLN A 37 -6.08 -4.74 -6.84
C GLN A 37 -5.30 -3.68 -7.63
N THR A 38 -5.90 -3.16 -8.69
CA THR A 38 -5.34 -2.02 -9.40
C THR A 38 -5.63 -0.72 -8.64
N GLY A 39 -4.76 0.27 -8.76
CA GLY A 39 -4.91 1.58 -8.10
C GLY A 39 -4.34 1.69 -6.68
N THR A 40 -3.79 0.60 -6.11
CA THR A 40 -3.20 0.62 -4.76
C THR A 40 -2.10 1.67 -4.60
N VAL A 41 -1.27 1.89 -5.63
CA VAL A 41 -0.25 2.95 -5.59
C VAL A 41 -0.89 4.34 -5.56
N ALA A 42 -1.91 4.58 -6.39
CA ALA A 42 -2.60 5.87 -6.42
C ALA A 42 -3.34 6.15 -5.10
N ALA A 43 -4.01 5.16 -4.53
CA ALA A 43 -4.66 5.28 -3.22
C ALA A 43 -3.65 5.47 -2.08
N MET A 44 -2.50 4.80 -2.13
CA MET A 44 -1.39 5.03 -1.18
C MET A 44 -0.86 6.46 -1.27
N LEU A 45 -0.63 7.01 -2.47
CA LEU A 45 -0.21 8.40 -2.64
C LEU A 45 -1.27 9.39 -2.11
N HIS A 46 -2.55 9.12 -2.35
CA HIS A 46 -3.66 9.89 -1.77
C HIS A 46 -3.62 9.87 -0.23
N ASN A 47 -3.48 8.70 0.37
CA ASN A 47 -3.40 8.54 1.82
C ASN A 47 -2.13 9.15 2.44
N ILE A 48 -1.00 9.13 1.73
CA ILE A 48 0.21 9.86 2.15
C ILE A 48 -0.09 11.36 2.25
N ASN A 49 -0.82 11.94 1.29
CA ASN A 49 -1.17 13.36 1.34
C ASN A 49 -2.09 13.69 2.51
N LEU A 50 -3.09 12.84 2.78
CA LEU A 50 -3.96 12.98 3.95
C LEU A 50 -3.15 12.90 5.25
N TYR A 51 -2.27 11.90 5.36
CA TYR A 51 -1.38 11.74 6.51
C TYR A 51 -0.48 12.98 6.70
N ASN A 52 0.11 13.48 5.63
CA ASN A 52 0.93 14.70 5.66
C ASN A 52 0.14 15.93 6.08
N SER A 53 -1.18 15.95 5.85
CA SER A 53 -2.09 17.02 6.25
C SER A 53 -2.57 16.90 7.70
N GLY A 54 -2.17 15.84 8.42
CA GLY A 54 -2.48 15.65 9.84
C GLY A 54 -3.53 14.58 10.14
N GLU A 55 -4.12 13.95 9.13
CA GLU A 55 -5.07 12.83 9.32
C GLU A 55 -4.37 11.61 9.92
N ARG A 56 -5.01 10.91 10.85
CA ARG A 56 -4.45 9.76 11.60
C ARG A 56 -5.49 8.64 11.77
N GLY A 57 -5.09 7.50 12.31
CA GLY A 57 -5.98 6.39 12.61
C GLY A 57 -6.37 5.60 11.35
N GLN A 58 -7.45 6.00 10.67
CA GLN A 58 -7.93 5.26 9.50
C GLN A 58 -6.94 5.32 8.33
N VAL A 59 -6.35 6.49 8.08
CA VAL A 59 -5.33 6.65 7.03
C VAL A 59 -4.10 5.77 7.29
N GLU A 60 -3.65 5.67 8.54
CA GLU A 60 -2.52 4.82 8.94
C GLU A 60 -2.81 3.35 8.67
N LYS A 61 -3.99 2.87 9.07
CA LYS A 61 -4.43 1.49 8.80
C LYS A 61 -4.44 1.18 7.30
N GLU A 62 -4.92 2.11 6.48
CA GLU A 62 -4.97 1.89 5.04
C GLU A 62 -3.60 1.92 4.36
N LEU A 63 -2.70 2.77 4.85
CA LEU A 63 -1.29 2.76 4.43
C LEU A 63 -0.64 1.41 4.79
N GLU A 64 -0.87 0.91 6.01
CA GLU A 64 -0.38 -0.40 6.44
C GLU A 64 -0.93 -1.55 5.58
N LEU A 65 -2.25 -1.54 5.29
CA LEU A 65 -2.89 -2.56 4.44
C LEU A 65 -2.26 -2.66 3.05
N ALA A 66 -1.75 -1.54 2.51
CA ALA A 66 -1.16 -1.49 1.18
C ALA A 66 0.25 -2.11 1.11
N VAL A 67 1.03 -2.02 2.19
CA VAL A 67 2.47 -2.40 2.19
C VAL A 67 2.76 -3.80 1.64
N PRO A 68 2.04 -4.88 2.02
CA PRO A 68 2.30 -6.21 1.47
C PRO A 68 2.15 -6.28 -0.06
N THR A 69 1.16 -5.57 -0.61
CA THR A 69 0.98 -5.49 -2.06
C THR A 69 2.08 -4.66 -2.71
N LEU A 70 2.48 -3.54 -2.11
CA LEU A 70 3.55 -2.68 -2.63
C LEU A 70 4.90 -3.41 -2.69
N ILE A 71 5.21 -4.21 -1.67
CA ILE A 71 6.38 -5.10 -1.67
C ILE A 71 6.26 -6.13 -2.80
N LYS A 72 5.12 -6.82 -2.89
CA LYS A 72 4.92 -7.88 -3.89
C LYS A 72 5.06 -7.40 -5.34
N VAL A 73 4.59 -6.18 -5.63
CA VAL A 73 4.68 -5.60 -6.99
C VAL A 73 6.03 -4.92 -7.26
N GLY A 74 6.98 -4.98 -6.32
CA GLY A 74 8.34 -4.49 -6.50
C GLY A 74 8.51 -2.97 -6.33
N LEU A 75 7.58 -2.28 -5.63
CA LEU A 75 7.72 -0.83 -5.43
C LEU A 75 9.02 -0.48 -4.70
N PHE A 76 9.37 -1.28 -3.68
CA PHE A 76 10.58 -1.05 -2.87
C PHE A 76 11.87 -1.56 -3.53
N ASP A 77 11.78 -2.24 -4.67
CA ASP A 77 12.94 -2.56 -5.50
C ASP A 77 13.42 -1.34 -6.30
N LEU A 78 12.53 -0.36 -6.54
CA LEU A 78 12.87 0.92 -7.18
C LEU A 78 13.54 1.87 -6.20
N PHE A 79 13.05 1.91 -4.96
CA PHE A 79 13.55 2.75 -3.87
C PHE A 79 13.40 1.98 -2.56
N ALA A 80 14.52 1.69 -1.89
CA ALA A 80 14.52 0.87 -0.70
C ALA A 80 13.74 1.55 0.45
N PRO A 81 13.20 0.82 1.43
CA PRO A 81 12.47 1.42 2.55
C PRO A 81 13.24 2.54 3.25
N ASP A 82 14.57 2.40 3.39
CA ASP A 82 15.41 3.45 3.97
C ASP A 82 15.41 4.75 3.15
N ASP A 83 15.28 4.69 1.82
CA ASP A 83 15.15 5.88 0.96
C ASP A 83 13.79 6.60 1.15
N TRP A 84 12.78 5.87 1.60
CA TRP A 84 11.49 6.44 1.99
C TRP A 84 11.56 7.11 3.37
N ILE A 85 12.36 6.57 4.27
CA ILE A 85 12.54 7.05 5.65
C ILE A 85 13.40 8.32 5.71
N HIS A 86 14.49 8.40 4.94
CA HIS A 86 15.48 9.48 5.02
C HIS A 86 15.01 10.86 4.51
N GLY A 87 13.73 11.02 4.17
CA GLY A 87 13.15 12.30 3.74
C GLY A 87 12.44 13.10 4.84
N SER A 88 11.95 14.28 4.48
CA SER A 88 11.11 15.15 5.33
C SER A 88 9.61 14.90 5.17
N ASN A 89 9.20 13.94 4.33
CA ASN A 89 7.79 13.60 4.10
C ASN A 89 7.35 12.55 5.14
N PRO A 90 6.48 12.91 6.12
CA PRO A 90 6.16 12.02 7.23
C PRO A 90 5.34 10.81 6.79
N GLY A 91 4.48 10.92 5.77
CA GLY A 91 3.73 9.81 5.21
C GLY A 91 4.62 8.80 4.47
N ARG A 92 5.63 9.27 3.72
CA ARG A 92 6.64 8.38 3.12
C ARG A 92 7.43 7.65 4.20
N ARG A 93 7.84 8.36 5.26
CA ARG A 93 8.56 7.78 6.39
C ARG A 93 7.74 6.66 7.05
N PHE A 94 6.47 6.94 7.35
CA PHE A 94 5.56 5.96 7.94
C PHE A 94 5.43 4.69 7.09
N VAL A 95 5.22 4.85 5.77
CA VAL A 95 5.16 3.71 4.84
C VAL A 95 6.48 2.95 4.78
N GLY A 96 7.62 3.66 4.77
CA GLY A 96 8.95 3.06 4.78
C GLY A 96 9.25 2.26 6.04
N GLU A 97 8.85 2.75 7.21
CA GLU A 97 8.99 2.05 8.49
C GLU A 97 8.19 0.74 8.48
N ILE A 98 6.92 0.76 8.08
CA ILE A 98 6.10 -0.46 8.00
C ILE A 98 6.68 -1.45 6.97
N ALA A 99 7.16 -0.97 5.82
CA ALA A 99 7.77 -1.82 4.81
C ALA A 99 9.04 -2.50 5.35
N LYS A 100 9.85 -1.77 6.12
CA LYS A 100 11.05 -2.30 6.77
C LYS A 100 10.69 -3.40 7.78
N ASP A 101 9.71 -3.15 8.66
CA ASP A 101 9.21 -4.14 9.63
C ASP A 101 8.66 -5.40 8.93
N TYR A 102 7.96 -5.23 7.81
CA TYR A 102 7.40 -6.34 7.06
C TYR A 102 8.49 -7.20 6.41
N LEU A 103 9.53 -6.56 5.85
CA LEU A 103 10.65 -7.25 5.22
C LEU A 103 11.60 -7.92 6.23
N SER A 104 11.71 -7.40 7.45
CA SER A 104 12.47 -8.04 8.54
C SER A 104 11.72 -9.22 9.19
N GLY A 105 10.43 -9.40 8.89
CA GLY A 105 9.58 -10.45 9.46
C GLY A 105 8.92 -10.07 10.78
N GLU A 106 9.04 -8.82 11.24
CA GLU A 106 8.43 -8.34 12.49
C GLU A 106 6.91 -8.10 12.38
N ARG A 107 6.37 -8.04 11.16
CA ARG A 107 4.93 -7.87 10.86
C ARG A 107 4.33 -8.93 9.92
N SER A 108 4.93 -10.13 9.87
CA SER A 108 4.63 -11.18 8.88
C SER A 108 3.24 -11.79 8.91
#